data_AF-A0A1C6U2K9-F1
#
_entry.id   AF-A0A1C6U2K9-F1
#
_cell.length_a   1.000
_cell.length_b   1.000
_cell.length_c   1.000
_cell.angle_alpha   90.00
_cell.angle_beta   90.00
_cell.angle_gamma   90.00
#
_symmetry.space_group_name_H-M   'P 1'
#
loop_
_entity.id
_entity.type
_entity.pdbx_description
1 polymer ?
#
loop_
_entity_poly.entity_id
_entity_poly.type
_entity_poly.pdbx_seq_one_letter_code
_entity_poly.pdbx_strand_id
1 'polypeptide(L)'
;MNLHPPDVTSAASINPEVLAFYAHGAEQGRLSDPRRHIEYLRTRDILGRHLPPAGTVADVGGGPGAYAFQLAADGYRVHLVDPVPLHLEQAATTCARAESPLASISRGDARQVPLGSASCDAVLLLGPLYHLTNAADRARAWGEAYRVLVPGGVVAAAATSRYYTTWEYLAKNLYDDPAVEAILARHLRDGQHRNPTGDRRLFTTGYFHNPNGLAAEATTAGLRPHALLAVEGAAKLLPDLADRLRDPHRRDLLLRAIRRVEAEPSLLGMSEHVLLIAHKPTPDSTAAKETR
;
A
#
# COMPACT_ATOMS: atom_id res chain seq x y z
N MET A 1 -24.77 45.01 1.45
CA MET A 1 -23.55 44.34 0.96
C MET A 1 -23.46 43.01 1.69
N ASN A 2 -24.01 41.95 1.09
CA ASN A 2 -23.98 40.61 1.67
C ASN A 2 -22.67 39.94 1.27
N LEU A 3 -21.77 39.80 2.23
CA LEU A 3 -20.57 38.98 2.11
C LEU A 3 -21.01 37.51 2.13
N HIS A 4 -20.90 36.85 0.99
CA HIS A 4 -20.87 35.39 0.95
C HIS A 4 -19.63 34.91 1.73
N PRO A 5 -19.76 33.93 2.64
CA PRO A 5 -18.59 33.22 3.14
C PRO A 5 -17.97 32.41 1.99
N PRO A 6 -16.64 32.26 1.94
CA PRO A 6 -15.98 31.50 0.90
C PRO A 6 -16.38 30.02 0.97
N ASP A 7 -16.64 29.45 -0.20
CA ASP A 7 -16.89 28.02 -0.43
C ASP A 7 -15.74 27.18 0.15
N VAL A 8 -16.01 26.52 1.28
CA VAL A 8 -15.16 25.46 1.81
C VAL A 8 -15.41 24.22 0.95
N THR A 9 -14.69 24.14 -0.16
CA THR A 9 -14.64 22.94 -0.99
C THR A 9 -14.05 21.80 -0.18
N SER A 10 -14.93 20.84 0.14
CA SER A 10 -14.72 19.53 0.75
C SER A 10 -13.27 19.02 0.71
N ALA A 11 -12.55 19.18 1.84
CA ALA A 11 -11.50 18.25 2.20
C ALA A 11 -12.20 16.90 2.40
N ALA A 12 -12.05 15.99 1.43
CA ALA A 12 -12.68 14.69 1.52
C ALA A 12 -12.16 13.96 2.76
N SER A 13 -12.98 13.88 3.80
CA SER A 13 -12.61 13.29 5.08
C SER A 13 -12.30 11.81 4.90
N ILE A 14 -11.23 11.33 5.54
CA ILE A 14 -11.01 9.89 5.68
C ILE A 14 -12.22 9.29 6.39
N ASN A 15 -12.65 8.10 5.98
CA ASN A 15 -13.73 7.39 6.65
C ASN A 15 -13.43 7.28 8.17
N PRO A 16 -14.35 7.75 9.05
CA PRO A 16 -14.16 7.70 10.49
C PRO A 16 -13.85 6.31 11.04
N GLU A 17 -14.35 5.24 10.42
CA GLU A 17 -14.06 3.85 10.81
C GLU A 17 -12.60 3.47 10.56
N VAL A 18 -12.01 3.99 9.49
CA VAL A 18 -10.59 3.79 9.16
C VAL A 18 -9.74 4.56 10.18
N LEU A 19 -10.08 5.82 10.45
CA LEU A 19 -9.42 6.62 11.48
C LEU A 19 -9.47 5.96 12.85
N ALA A 20 -10.64 5.46 13.27
CA ALA A 20 -10.82 4.77 14.54
C ALA A 20 -9.98 3.49 14.62
N PHE A 21 -9.87 2.72 13.55
CA PHE A 21 -9.05 1.51 13.50
C PHE A 21 -7.56 1.82 13.77
N TYR A 22 -7.02 2.90 13.19
CA TYR A 22 -5.61 3.28 13.35
C TYR A 22 -5.31 4.10 14.61
N ALA A 23 -6.27 4.87 15.13
CA ALA A 23 -6.09 5.67 16.34
C ALA A 23 -5.79 4.84 17.60
N HIS A 24 -6.07 3.53 17.59
CA HIS A 24 -5.83 2.63 18.73
C HIS A 24 -4.40 2.07 18.81
N GLY A 25 -3.43 2.64 18.08
CA GLY A 25 -2.00 2.46 18.39
C GLY A 25 -1.37 1.11 18.00
N ALA A 26 -2.03 0.30 17.17
CA ALA A 26 -1.54 -1.03 16.80
C ALA A 26 -0.26 -1.03 15.93
N GLU A 27 0.16 0.10 15.38
CA GLU A 27 1.35 0.20 14.53
C GLU A 27 2.68 0.04 15.31
N GLN A 28 2.73 0.40 16.60
CA GLN A 28 3.96 0.34 17.41
C GLN A 28 4.44 -1.11 17.73
N GLY A 29 3.68 -2.13 17.32
CA GLY A 29 4.06 -3.54 17.42
C GLY A 29 4.13 -4.27 16.07
N ARG A 30 4.18 -3.55 14.94
CA ARG A 30 4.02 -4.14 13.60
C ARG A 30 4.93 -5.33 13.31
N LEU A 31 6.14 -5.36 13.87
CA LEU A 31 7.10 -6.46 13.65
C LEU A 31 6.97 -7.63 14.65
N SER A 32 6.22 -7.47 15.75
CA SER A 32 6.02 -8.55 16.72
C SER A 32 4.92 -9.53 16.29
N ASP A 33 3.99 -9.09 15.45
CA ASP A 33 3.02 -9.95 14.76
C ASP A 33 3.69 -10.66 13.56
N PRO A 34 3.81 -12.00 13.56
CA PRO A 34 4.38 -12.76 12.46
C PRO A 34 3.77 -12.45 11.09
N ARG A 35 2.46 -12.15 11.04
CA ARG A 35 1.75 -11.87 9.79
C ARG A 35 2.13 -10.53 9.17
N ARG A 36 2.30 -9.51 10.02
CA ARG A 36 2.81 -8.19 9.61
C ARG A 36 4.32 -8.23 9.35
N HIS A 37 5.05 -9.09 10.04
CA HIS A 37 6.48 -9.27 9.84
C HIS A 37 6.79 -9.91 8.47
N ILE A 38 6.09 -10.96 8.05
CA ILE A 38 6.30 -11.54 6.70
C ILE A 38 5.97 -10.53 5.59
N GLU A 39 4.87 -9.78 5.74
CA GLU A 39 4.51 -8.70 4.81
C GLU A 39 5.64 -7.66 4.71
N TYR A 40 6.17 -7.18 5.85
CA TYR A 40 7.28 -6.24 5.88
C TYR A 40 8.52 -6.76 5.14
N LEU A 41 8.97 -7.98 5.46
CA LEU A 41 10.15 -8.59 4.85
C LEU A 41 10.00 -8.74 3.34
N ARG A 42 8.81 -9.17 2.89
CA ARG A 42 8.53 -9.42 1.48
C ARG A 42 8.37 -8.13 0.69
N THR A 43 7.64 -7.16 1.22
CA THR A 43 7.53 -5.83 0.61
C THR A 43 8.92 -5.20 0.47
N ARG A 44 9.79 -5.31 1.48
CA ARG A 44 11.17 -4.84 1.38
C ARG A 44 12.01 -5.55 0.32
N ASP A 45 11.95 -6.88 0.23
CA ASP A 45 12.64 -7.63 -0.83
C ASP A 45 12.16 -7.18 -2.22
N ILE A 46 10.87 -6.95 -2.40
CA ILE A 46 10.32 -6.49 -3.68
C ILE A 46 10.80 -5.05 -3.96
N LEU A 47 10.66 -4.12 -3.01
CA LEU A 47 11.11 -2.74 -3.19
C LEU A 47 12.61 -2.66 -3.53
N GLY A 48 13.47 -3.39 -2.82
CA GLY A 48 14.91 -3.40 -3.08
C GLY A 48 15.31 -3.92 -4.47
N ARG A 49 14.43 -4.64 -5.16
CA ARG A 49 14.65 -5.12 -6.54
C ARG A 49 14.15 -4.18 -7.62
N HIS A 50 13.21 -3.30 -7.28
CA HIS A 50 12.44 -2.54 -8.26
C HIS A 50 12.55 -1.03 -8.11
N LEU A 51 12.97 -0.52 -6.95
CA LEU A 51 13.30 0.89 -6.78
C LEU A 51 14.64 1.23 -7.46
N PRO A 52 14.83 2.48 -7.93
CA PRO A 52 16.13 2.93 -8.43
C PRO A 52 17.19 2.83 -7.33
N PRO A 53 18.49 2.67 -7.62
CA PRO A 53 19.53 2.45 -6.61
C PRO A 53 19.73 3.63 -5.63
N ALA A 54 19.30 4.83 -6.02
CA ALA A 54 19.22 6.01 -5.19
C ALA A 54 18.13 6.94 -5.75
N GLY A 55 17.65 7.89 -4.96
CA GLY A 55 16.70 8.90 -5.42
C GLY A 55 15.78 9.44 -4.34
N THR A 56 14.77 10.17 -4.78
CA THR A 56 13.72 10.74 -3.94
C THR A 56 12.47 9.85 -3.96
N VAL A 57 11.99 9.47 -2.78
CA VAL A 57 10.82 8.59 -2.61
C VAL A 57 9.71 9.34 -1.89
N ALA A 58 8.48 9.26 -2.42
CA ALA A 58 7.28 9.66 -1.68
C ALA A 58 6.60 8.42 -1.08
N ASP A 59 6.56 8.32 0.25
CA ASP A 59 5.80 7.29 0.96
C ASP A 59 4.41 7.84 1.33
N VAL A 60 3.41 7.55 0.49
CA VAL A 60 2.06 8.13 0.57
C VAL A 60 1.12 7.16 1.28
N GLY A 61 0.54 7.62 2.39
CA GLY A 61 -0.09 6.75 3.39
C GLY A 61 0.94 5.92 4.15
N GLY A 62 2.13 6.47 4.40
CA GLY A 62 3.27 5.77 4.99
C GLY A 62 3.12 5.41 6.48
N GLY A 63 2.01 5.80 7.10
CA GLY A 63 1.77 5.56 8.52
C GLY A 63 2.86 6.19 9.40
N PRO A 64 3.27 5.52 10.48
CA PRO A 64 4.40 5.92 11.33
C PRO A 64 5.79 5.78 10.68
N GLY A 65 5.85 5.41 9.39
CA GLY A 65 7.08 5.42 8.59
C GLY A 65 7.88 4.11 8.59
N ALA A 66 7.23 2.95 8.82
CA ALA A 66 7.92 1.67 8.88
C ALA A 66 8.77 1.36 7.62
N TYR A 67 8.28 1.74 6.43
CA TYR A 67 9.05 1.63 5.18
C TYR A 67 9.92 2.88 4.94
N ALA A 68 9.39 4.07 5.19
CA ALA A 68 10.11 5.33 5.01
C ALA A 68 11.46 5.40 5.73
N PHE A 69 11.53 5.01 7.01
CA PHE A 69 12.77 5.06 7.79
C PHE A 69 13.81 4.05 7.30
N GLN A 70 13.37 2.87 6.88
CA GLN A 70 14.28 1.89 6.31
C GLN A 70 14.86 2.40 4.99
N LEU A 71 14.04 2.96 4.11
CA LEU A 71 14.53 3.54 2.85
C LEU A 71 15.46 4.73 3.10
N ALA A 72 15.19 5.57 4.10
CA ALA A 72 16.12 6.63 4.48
C ALA A 72 17.48 6.06 4.94
N ALA A 73 17.47 4.99 5.75
CA ALA A 73 18.70 4.28 6.15
C ALA A 73 19.42 3.61 4.98
N ASP A 74 18.68 3.19 3.95
CA ASP A 74 19.23 2.65 2.70
C ASP A 74 19.76 3.76 1.75
N GLY A 75 19.69 5.05 2.17
CA GLY A 75 20.29 6.19 1.47
C GLY A 75 19.32 7.00 0.59
N TYR A 76 18.03 6.68 0.58
CA TYR A 76 17.03 7.44 -0.18
C TYR A 76 16.65 8.75 0.52
N ARG A 77 16.28 9.75 -0.27
CA ARG A 77 15.65 10.98 0.23
C ARG A 77 14.14 10.76 0.32
N VAL A 78 13.63 10.47 1.53
CA VAL A 78 12.23 10.04 1.70
C VAL A 78 11.33 11.16 2.23
N HIS A 79 10.22 11.40 1.53
CA HIS A 79 9.13 12.26 1.94
C HIS A 79 7.94 11.40 2.39
N LEU A 80 7.60 11.46 3.68
CA LEU A 80 6.43 10.76 4.22
C LEU A 80 5.20 11.67 4.20
N VAL A 81 4.10 11.16 3.63
CA VAL A 81 2.79 11.83 3.59
C VAL A 81 1.78 10.91 4.23
N ASP A 82 1.10 11.35 5.28
CA ASP A 82 0.03 10.57 5.90
C ASP A 82 -1.12 11.48 6.36
N PRO A 83 -2.40 11.06 6.23
CA PRO A 83 -3.51 11.91 6.63
C PRO A 83 -3.85 11.81 8.14
N VAL A 84 -3.29 10.83 8.87
CA VAL A 84 -3.59 10.55 10.28
C VAL A 84 -2.60 11.27 11.20
N PRO A 85 -3.04 12.23 12.05
CA PRO A 85 -2.14 13.01 12.92
C PRO A 85 -1.27 12.15 13.85
N LEU A 86 -1.83 11.11 14.46
CA LEU A 86 -1.08 10.21 15.35
C LEU A 86 0.11 9.54 14.64
N HIS A 87 -0.06 9.15 13.38
CA HIS A 87 1.03 8.58 12.58
C HIS A 87 2.15 9.59 12.36
N LEU A 88 1.80 10.84 12.05
CA LEU A 88 2.77 11.92 11.84
C LEU A 88 3.54 12.25 13.13
N GLU A 89 2.86 12.27 14.27
CA GLU A 89 3.48 12.48 15.59
C GLU A 89 4.48 11.35 15.93
N GLN A 90 4.09 10.10 15.68
CA GLN A 90 4.96 8.93 15.87
C GLN A 90 6.17 8.97 14.92
N ALA A 91 5.94 9.27 13.65
CA ALA A 91 7.00 9.43 12.66
C ALA A 91 7.95 10.57 13.06
N ALA A 92 7.44 11.73 13.49
CA ALA A 92 8.27 12.86 13.91
C ALA A 92 9.15 12.50 15.11
N THR A 93 8.59 11.76 16.08
CA THR A 93 9.33 11.27 17.26
C THR A 93 10.47 10.33 16.87
N THR A 94 10.21 9.38 15.96
CA THR A 94 11.24 8.48 15.43
C THR A 94 12.30 9.25 14.63
N CYS A 95 11.87 10.19 13.79
CA CYS A 95 12.74 11.00 12.94
C CYS A 95 13.74 11.83 13.75
N ALA A 96 13.30 12.42 14.86
CA ALA A 96 14.16 13.20 15.76
C ALA A 96 15.30 12.38 16.39
N ARG A 97 15.21 11.05 16.36
CA ARG A 97 16.18 10.11 16.95
C ARG A 97 16.89 9.24 15.92
N ALA A 98 16.54 9.36 14.64
CA ALA A 98 17.06 8.51 13.60
C ALA A 98 18.45 9.00 13.15
N GLU A 99 19.38 8.06 12.92
CA GLU A 99 20.67 8.36 12.29
C GLU A 99 20.48 8.89 10.85
N SER A 100 19.47 8.35 10.16
CA SER A 100 19.05 8.79 8.82
C SER A 100 17.63 9.35 8.90
N PRO A 101 17.45 10.67 9.10
CA PRO A 101 16.14 11.30 9.22
C PRO A 101 15.40 11.35 7.87
N LEU A 102 14.06 11.41 7.92
CA LEU A 102 13.23 11.62 6.74
C LEU A 102 13.42 13.05 6.20
N ALA A 103 13.35 13.21 4.89
CA ALA A 103 13.47 14.52 4.23
C ALA A 103 12.28 15.44 4.54
N SER A 104 11.09 14.88 4.73
CA SER A 104 9.95 15.57 5.32
C SER A 104 8.91 14.60 5.88
N ILE A 105 8.09 15.10 6.81
CA ILE A 105 6.87 14.46 7.29
C ILE A 105 5.75 15.48 7.11
N SER A 106 4.73 15.17 6.32
CA SER A 106 3.64 16.10 6.04
C SER A 106 2.27 15.45 6.11
N ARG A 107 1.28 16.25 6.52
CA ARG A 107 -0.12 15.86 6.46
C ARG A 107 -0.61 15.96 5.02
N GLY A 108 -1.18 14.89 4.49
CA GLY A 108 -1.74 14.89 3.14
C GLY A 108 -2.57 13.65 2.84
N ASP A 109 -3.46 13.77 1.85
CA ASP A 109 -4.30 12.68 1.36
C ASP A 109 -3.74 12.15 0.04
N ALA A 110 -3.82 10.84 -0.21
CA ALA A 110 -3.31 10.25 -1.45
C ALA A 110 -3.99 10.82 -2.72
N ARG A 111 -5.19 11.37 -2.60
CA ARG A 111 -5.95 12.02 -3.69
C ARG A 111 -5.52 13.45 -3.98
N GLN A 112 -4.62 14.00 -3.16
CA GLN A 112 -4.00 15.32 -3.31
C GLN A 112 -2.68 15.36 -2.52
N VAL A 113 -1.62 14.83 -3.13
CA VAL A 113 -0.30 14.68 -2.51
C VAL A 113 0.40 16.04 -2.48
N PRO A 114 0.87 16.54 -1.31
CA PRO A 114 1.47 17.86 -1.16
C PRO A 114 2.93 17.91 -1.63
N LEU A 115 3.20 17.37 -2.82
CA LEU A 115 4.51 17.34 -3.48
C LEU A 115 4.40 17.89 -4.89
N GLY A 116 5.49 18.46 -5.40
CA GLY A 116 5.57 19.01 -6.76
C GLY A 116 5.39 17.94 -7.83
N SER A 117 4.97 18.35 -9.03
CA SER A 117 4.94 17.44 -10.19
C SER A 117 6.36 17.05 -10.59
N ALA A 118 6.55 15.80 -11.03
CA ALA A 118 7.86 15.27 -11.44
C ALA A 118 8.97 15.56 -10.41
N SER A 119 8.70 15.28 -9.13
CA SER A 119 9.60 15.58 -8.02
C SER A 119 10.16 14.34 -7.32
N CYS A 120 9.65 13.14 -7.63
CA CYS A 120 10.11 11.90 -7.02
C CYS A 120 10.45 10.85 -8.07
N ASP A 121 11.53 10.11 -7.79
CA ASP A 121 11.97 8.95 -8.58
C ASP A 121 11.11 7.71 -8.31
N ALA A 122 10.55 7.63 -7.09
CA ALA A 122 9.58 6.61 -6.74
C ALA A 122 8.43 7.11 -5.86
N VAL A 123 7.27 6.46 -5.98
CA VAL A 123 6.09 6.68 -5.15
C VAL A 123 5.64 5.33 -4.57
N LEU A 124 5.39 5.29 -3.27
CA LEU A 124 4.82 4.13 -2.58
C LEU A 124 3.35 4.42 -2.25
N LEU A 125 2.47 3.51 -2.66
CA LEU A 125 1.05 3.47 -2.29
C LEU A 125 0.76 2.16 -1.55
N LEU A 126 1.39 1.96 -0.39
CA LEU A 126 1.33 0.67 0.32
C LEU A 126 0.11 0.54 1.24
N GLY A 127 -0.66 1.61 1.40
CA GLY A 127 -1.83 1.69 2.26
C GLY A 127 -3.09 2.31 1.66
N PRO A 128 -2.99 3.39 0.85
CA PRO A 128 -4.18 4.17 0.50
C PRO A 128 -5.24 3.44 -0.33
N LEU A 129 -4.84 2.62 -1.32
CA LEU A 129 -5.77 2.14 -2.35
C LEU A 129 -6.92 1.27 -1.81
N TYR A 130 -6.65 0.44 -0.80
CA TYR A 130 -7.67 -0.40 -0.19
C TYR A 130 -8.54 0.34 0.84
N HIS A 131 -8.19 1.58 1.24
CA HIS A 131 -9.06 2.45 2.04
C HIS A 131 -9.96 3.35 1.19
N LEU A 132 -9.63 3.52 -0.10
CA LEU A 132 -10.41 4.31 -1.06
C LEU A 132 -11.49 3.45 -1.74
N THR A 133 -12.66 3.39 -1.10
CA THR A 133 -13.75 2.51 -1.56
C THR A 133 -14.41 2.93 -2.87
N ASN A 134 -14.38 4.22 -3.18
CA ASN A 134 -14.90 4.79 -4.43
C ASN A 134 -13.83 4.69 -5.53
N ALA A 135 -14.22 4.21 -6.71
CA ALA A 135 -13.33 4.11 -7.87
C ALA A 135 -12.77 5.46 -8.33
N ALA A 136 -13.55 6.54 -8.25
CA ALA A 136 -13.10 7.88 -8.60
C ALA A 136 -12.00 8.38 -7.65
N ASP A 137 -12.09 8.05 -6.36
CA ASP A 137 -11.06 8.36 -5.38
C ASP A 137 -9.77 7.59 -5.65
N ARG A 138 -9.85 6.29 -5.98
CA ARG A 138 -8.66 5.51 -6.40
C ARG A 138 -8.04 6.07 -7.67
N ALA A 139 -8.84 6.43 -8.67
CA ALA A 139 -8.37 7.06 -9.90
C ALA A 139 -7.61 8.37 -9.62
N ARG A 140 -8.09 9.19 -8.69
CA ARG A 140 -7.39 10.41 -8.25
C ARG A 140 -6.05 10.08 -7.57
N ALA A 141 -6.00 9.08 -6.71
CA ALA A 141 -4.75 8.66 -6.06
C ALA A 141 -3.71 8.17 -7.08
N TRP A 142 -4.14 7.39 -8.07
CA TRP A 142 -3.28 7.00 -9.19
C TRP A 142 -2.80 8.20 -10.02
N GLY A 143 -3.67 9.17 -10.28
CA GLY A 143 -3.33 10.41 -10.97
C GLY A 143 -2.28 11.23 -10.22
N GLU A 144 -2.37 11.32 -8.89
CA GLU A 144 -1.37 12.00 -8.07
C GLU A 144 -0.03 11.27 -8.07
N ALA A 145 -0.02 9.94 -7.98
CA ALA A 145 1.22 9.17 -8.12
C ALA A 145 1.87 9.40 -9.49
N TYR A 146 1.09 9.39 -10.58
CA TYR A 146 1.59 9.74 -11.91
C TYR A 146 2.12 11.17 -11.98
N ARG A 147 1.43 12.15 -11.38
CA ARG A 147 1.84 13.56 -11.38
C ARG A 147 3.16 13.77 -10.66
N VAL A 148 3.32 13.19 -9.47
CA VAL A 148 4.51 13.33 -8.61
C VAL A 148 5.73 12.64 -9.20
N LEU A 149 5.55 11.51 -9.90
CA LEU A 149 6.65 10.80 -10.53
C LEU A 149 7.34 11.60 -11.64
N VAL A 150 8.68 11.56 -11.65
CA VAL A 150 9.47 11.92 -12.83
C VAL A 150 9.20 10.94 -13.98
N PRO A 151 9.39 11.35 -15.26
CA PRO A 151 9.42 10.41 -16.37
C PRO A 151 10.40 9.25 -16.11
N GLY A 152 9.97 8.00 -16.34
CA GLY A 152 10.75 6.80 -16.02
C GLY A 152 10.67 6.35 -14.55
N GLY A 153 10.13 7.18 -13.65
CA GLY A 153 9.98 6.87 -12.23
C GLY A 153 9.05 5.70 -11.95
N VAL A 154 9.19 5.11 -10.76
CA VAL A 154 8.54 3.84 -10.36
C VAL A 154 7.45 4.08 -9.32
N VAL A 155 6.27 3.48 -9.50
CA VAL A 155 5.29 3.34 -8.42
C VAL A 155 5.24 1.89 -7.94
N ALA A 156 5.27 1.72 -6.62
CA ALA A 156 4.96 0.45 -5.96
C ALA A 156 3.65 0.61 -5.19
N ALA A 157 2.60 -0.11 -5.60
CA ALA A 157 1.25 0.05 -5.06
C ALA A 157 0.70 -1.28 -4.55
N ALA A 158 0.31 -1.30 -3.28
CA ALA A 158 -0.26 -2.48 -2.66
C ALA A 158 -1.80 -2.47 -2.76
N ALA A 159 -2.37 -3.66 -2.89
CA ALA A 159 -3.80 -3.89 -2.70
C ALA A 159 -4.05 -5.18 -1.94
N THR A 160 -5.15 -5.20 -1.20
CA THR A 160 -5.65 -6.42 -0.56
C THR A 160 -6.40 -7.25 -1.59
N SER A 161 -6.04 -8.53 -1.72
CA SER A 161 -6.73 -9.49 -2.58
C SER A 161 -8.12 -9.80 -2.01
N ARG A 162 -9.16 -9.70 -2.84
CA ARG A 162 -10.52 -10.09 -2.45
C ARG A 162 -10.71 -11.59 -2.21
N TYR A 163 -9.75 -12.43 -2.60
CA TYR A 163 -9.84 -13.89 -2.51
C TYR A 163 -9.23 -14.47 -1.24
N TYR A 164 -8.23 -13.80 -0.65
CA TYR A 164 -7.44 -14.37 0.44
C TYR A 164 -8.25 -14.56 1.73
N THR A 165 -9.16 -13.64 2.01
CA THR A 165 -10.05 -13.66 3.18
C THR A 165 -10.92 -14.91 3.25
N THR A 166 -11.25 -15.55 2.13
CA THR A 166 -11.94 -16.85 2.12
C THR A 166 -11.15 -17.90 2.89
N TRP A 167 -9.87 -18.04 2.57
CA TRP A 167 -9.01 -19.02 3.22
C TRP A 167 -8.66 -18.62 4.64
N GLU A 168 -8.46 -17.33 4.88
CA GLU A 168 -8.17 -16.82 6.21
C GLU A 168 -9.32 -17.07 7.19
N TYR A 169 -10.56 -16.75 6.79
CA TYR A 169 -11.72 -16.88 7.66
C TYR A 169 -12.08 -18.35 7.91
N LEU A 170 -11.88 -19.23 6.91
CA LEU A 170 -11.95 -20.68 7.12
C LEU A 170 -10.87 -21.15 8.11
N ALA A 171 -9.61 -20.78 7.91
CA ALA A 171 -8.51 -21.18 8.80
C ALA A 171 -8.68 -20.66 10.24
N LYS A 172 -9.39 -19.56 10.44
CA LYS A 172 -9.70 -18.98 11.76
C LYS A 172 -11.03 -19.46 12.36
N ASN A 173 -11.77 -20.35 11.67
CA ASN A 173 -13.12 -20.79 12.05
C ASN A 173 -14.09 -19.60 12.26
N LEU A 174 -13.97 -18.57 11.42
CA LEU A 174 -14.87 -17.41 11.44
C LEU A 174 -16.00 -17.53 10.40
N TYR A 175 -15.88 -18.46 9.46
CA TYR A 175 -16.81 -18.60 8.33
C TYR A 175 -18.21 -19.09 8.74
N ASP A 176 -18.33 -19.76 9.88
CA ASP A 176 -19.62 -20.27 10.38
C ASP A 176 -20.59 -19.16 10.81
N ASP A 177 -20.10 -17.92 10.97
CA ASP A 177 -20.94 -16.75 11.25
C ASP A 177 -21.59 -16.22 9.95
N PRO A 178 -22.93 -16.23 9.82
CA PRO A 178 -23.62 -15.73 8.63
C PRO A 178 -23.31 -14.27 8.29
N ALA A 179 -22.97 -13.44 9.29
CA ALA A 179 -22.58 -12.07 9.03
C ALA A 179 -21.21 -11.99 8.34
N VAL A 180 -20.27 -12.86 8.72
CA VAL A 180 -18.94 -12.97 8.09
C VAL A 180 -19.07 -13.51 6.66
N GLU A 181 -19.91 -14.52 6.45
CA GLU A 181 -20.21 -15.05 5.11
C GLU A 181 -20.77 -13.96 4.19
N ALA A 182 -21.74 -13.17 4.66
CA ALA A 182 -22.34 -12.10 3.87
C ALA A 182 -21.32 -10.99 3.50
N ILE A 183 -20.42 -10.64 4.43
CA ILE A 183 -19.33 -9.69 4.18
C ILE A 183 -18.41 -10.22 3.07
N LEU A 184 -18.07 -11.51 3.14
CA LEU A 184 -17.18 -12.16 2.18
C LEU A 184 -17.81 -12.29 0.80
N ALA A 185 -19.06 -12.77 0.72
CA ALA A 185 -19.81 -12.88 -0.52
C ALA A 185 -19.89 -11.53 -1.27
N ARG A 186 -20.02 -10.42 -0.52
CA ARG A 186 -20.00 -9.07 -1.10
C ARG A 186 -18.63 -8.72 -1.69
N HIS A 187 -17.55 -8.77 -0.92
CA HIS A 187 -16.24 -8.33 -1.47
C HIS A 187 -15.74 -9.25 -2.59
N LEU A 188 -16.12 -10.53 -2.62
CA LEU A 188 -15.76 -11.44 -3.71
C LEU A 188 -16.39 -11.00 -5.02
N ARG A 189 -17.63 -10.51 -4.96
CA ARG A 189 -18.38 -10.02 -6.11
C ARG A 189 -17.85 -8.69 -6.61
N ASP A 190 -17.77 -7.68 -5.74
CA ASP A 190 -17.58 -6.28 -6.13
C ASP A 190 -16.40 -5.56 -5.46
N GLY A 191 -15.64 -6.26 -4.62
CA GLY A 191 -14.50 -5.70 -3.87
C GLY A 191 -14.89 -4.89 -2.65
N GLN A 192 -16.17 -4.63 -2.38
CA GLN A 192 -16.58 -3.79 -1.26
C GLN A 192 -16.60 -4.57 0.06
N HIS A 193 -15.60 -4.35 0.91
CA HIS A 193 -15.56 -4.89 2.26
C HIS A 193 -16.12 -3.86 3.25
N ARG A 194 -17.07 -4.28 4.07
CA ARG A 194 -17.64 -3.48 5.17
C ARG A 194 -17.75 -4.38 6.38
N ASN A 195 -17.60 -3.78 7.56
CA ASN A 195 -17.74 -4.49 8.82
C ASN A 195 -18.91 -3.91 9.64
N PRO A 196 -20.16 -4.23 9.28
CA PRO A 196 -21.33 -3.76 10.02
C PRO A 196 -21.46 -4.39 11.41
N THR A 197 -20.69 -5.44 11.72
CA THR A 197 -20.76 -6.18 12.98
C THR A 197 -20.06 -5.46 14.14
N GLY A 198 -19.13 -4.55 13.83
CA GLY A 198 -18.23 -3.96 14.83
C GLY A 198 -17.18 -4.93 15.39
N ASP A 199 -17.11 -6.17 14.89
CA ASP A 199 -16.13 -7.15 15.32
C ASP A 199 -14.73 -6.73 14.88
N ARG A 200 -13.89 -6.39 15.85
CA ARG A 200 -12.51 -5.91 15.63
C ARG A 200 -11.57 -7.00 15.11
N ARG A 201 -11.98 -8.27 15.10
CA ARG A 201 -11.23 -9.37 14.46
C ARG A 201 -11.31 -9.30 12.94
N LEU A 202 -12.34 -8.66 12.40
CA LEU A 202 -12.52 -8.42 10.97
C LEU A 202 -11.86 -7.10 10.57
N PHE A 203 -11.51 -6.97 9.30
CA PHE A 203 -10.94 -5.74 8.78
C PHE A 203 -11.99 -4.61 8.77
N THR A 204 -11.53 -3.36 8.74
CA THR A 204 -12.42 -2.17 8.67
C THR A 204 -13.00 -2.00 7.27
N THR A 205 -13.73 -0.91 7.02
CA THR A 205 -14.23 -0.57 5.68
C THR A 205 -13.09 -0.43 4.68
N GLY A 206 -13.18 -1.16 3.56
CA GLY A 206 -12.16 -1.14 2.51
C GLY A 206 -12.64 -1.63 1.15
N TYR A 207 -11.74 -1.55 0.17
CA TYR A 207 -11.88 -2.11 -1.17
C TYR A 207 -10.81 -3.15 -1.43
N PHE A 208 -11.23 -4.39 -1.66
CA PHE A 208 -10.34 -5.50 -1.96
C PHE A 208 -10.35 -5.75 -3.46
N HIS A 209 -9.17 -5.69 -4.07
CA HIS A 209 -9.01 -5.80 -5.50
C HIS A 209 -9.12 -7.24 -5.97
N ASN A 210 -9.69 -7.43 -7.16
CA ASN A 210 -9.19 -8.48 -8.03
C ASN A 210 -7.76 -8.09 -8.43
N PRO A 211 -6.73 -8.94 -8.23
CA PRO A 211 -5.34 -8.57 -8.53
C PRO A 211 -5.14 -7.94 -9.91
N ASN A 212 -5.80 -8.47 -10.95
CA ASN A 212 -5.69 -7.93 -12.32
C ASN A 212 -6.33 -6.54 -12.47
N GLY A 213 -7.34 -6.22 -11.65
CA GLY A 213 -7.98 -4.90 -11.64
C GLY A 213 -7.02 -3.79 -11.21
N LEU A 214 -6.05 -4.09 -10.34
CA LEU A 214 -5.04 -3.13 -9.89
C LEU A 214 -4.17 -2.63 -11.04
N ALA A 215 -3.69 -3.55 -11.89
CA ALA A 215 -2.90 -3.21 -13.07
C ALA A 215 -3.69 -2.40 -14.11
N ALA A 216 -4.99 -2.70 -14.26
CA ALA A 216 -5.88 -1.94 -15.15
C ALA A 216 -6.11 -0.49 -14.66
N GLU A 217 -6.30 -0.29 -13.35
CA GLU A 217 -6.40 1.05 -12.76
C GLU A 217 -5.12 1.87 -13.01
N ALA A 218 -3.94 1.29 -12.78
CA ALA A 218 -2.66 1.94 -13.05
C ALA A 218 -2.49 2.30 -14.54
N THR A 219 -2.85 1.39 -15.45
CA THR A 219 -2.79 1.62 -16.90
C THR A 219 -3.69 2.78 -17.32
N THR A 220 -4.89 2.85 -16.75
CA THR A 220 -5.86 3.93 -17.01
C THR A 220 -5.32 5.29 -16.57
N ALA A 221 -4.52 5.33 -15.50
CA ALA A 221 -3.83 6.53 -15.04
C ALA A 221 -2.58 6.90 -15.87
N GLY A 222 -2.28 6.18 -16.95
CA GLY A 222 -1.15 6.45 -17.83
C GLY A 222 0.16 5.78 -17.42
N LEU A 223 0.17 4.98 -16.36
CA LEU A 223 1.33 4.18 -15.95
C LEU A 223 1.46 2.92 -16.84
N ARG A 224 2.63 2.29 -16.79
CA ARG A 224 2.92 1.02 -17.47
C ARG A 224 3.23 -0.04 -16.43
N PRO A 225 2.29 -0.97 -16.15
CA PRO A 225 2.55 -2.13 -15.31
C PRO A 225 3.78 -2.90 -15.79
N HIS A 226 4.67 -3.24 -14.86
CA HIS A 226 5.87 -4.04 -15.12
C HIS A 226 5.81 -5.40 -14.41
N ALA A 227 5.34 -5.43 -13.16
CA ALA A 227 5.19 -6.66 -12.40
C ALA A 227 3.99 -6.57 -11.45
N LEU A 228 3.27 -7.67 -11.27
CA LEU A 228 2.26 -7.84 -10.23
C LEU A 228 2.64 -9.06 -9.40
N LEU A 229 2.96 -8.85 -8.13
CA LEU A 229 3.64 -9.84 -7.30
C LEU A 229 2.85 -10.12 -6.02
N ALA A 230 2.72 -11.40 -5.67
CA ALA A 230 2.28 -11.80 -4.33
C ALA A 230 3.31 -11.37 -3.28
N VAL A 231 2.85 -10.70 -2.23
CA VAL A 231 3.71 -10.29 -1.12
C VAL A 231 4.01 -11.49 -0.22
N GLU A 232 2.99 -12.04 0.43
CA GLU A 232 3.14 -13.14 1.39
C GLU A 232 2.88 -14.52 0.78
N GLY A 233 2.14 -14.58 -0.33
CA GLY A 233 1.56 -15.82 -0.82
C GLY A 233 0.72 -16.51 0.27
N ALA A 234 0.70 -17.84 0.27
CA ALA A 234 -0.04 -18.62 1.27
C ALA A 234 0.65 -18.67 2.66
N ALA A 235 1.76 -17.96 2.88
CA ALA A 235 2.57 -18.11 4.10
C ALA A 235 1.80 -17.79 5.39
N LYS A 236 0.84 -16.87 5.34
CA LYS A 236 -0.02 -16.47 6.47
C LYS A 236 -1.01 -17.56 6.92
N LEU A 237 -1.17 -18.62 6.13
CA LEU A 237 -1.96 -19.82 6.46
C LEU A 237 -1.12 -20.93 7.11
N LEU A 238 0.22 -20.79 7.15
CA LEU A 238 1.08 -21.79 7.77
C LEU A 238 0.92 -21.76 9.30
N PRO A 239 0.57 -22.89 9.95
CA PRO A 239 0.42 -22.95 11.41
C PRO A 239 1.71 -22.59 12.15
N ASP A 240 2.87 -22.86 11.55
CA ASP A 240 4.20 -22.65 12.12
C ASP A 240 4.91 -21.38 11.60
N LEU A 241 4.17 -20.42 11.01
CA LEU A 241 4.75 -19.19 10.45
C LEU A 241 5.64 -18.46 11.45
N ALA A 242 5.19 -18.31 12.71
CA ALA A 242 5.94 -17.62 13.74
C ALA A 242 7.33 -18.24 13.96
N ASP A 243 7.41 -19.57 14.04
CA ASP A 243 8.65 -20.30 14.27
C ASP A 243 9.57 -20.26 13.05
N ARG A 244 8.99 -20.29 11.84
CA ARG A 244 9.75 -20.08 10.59
C ARG A 244 10.40 -18.71 10.54
N LEU A 245 9.71 -17.65 11.01
CA LEU A 245 10.25 -16.29 10.98
C LEU A 245 11.30 -16.02 12.06
N ARG A 246 11.26 -16.75 13.18
CA ARG A 246 12.25 -16.67 14.27
C ARG A 246 13.57 -17.33 13.89
N ASP A 247 13.53 -18.46 13.20
CA ASP A 247 14.72 -19.17 12.74
C ASP A 247 15.26 -18.56 11.43
N PRO A 248 16.51 -18.04 11.39
CA PRO A 248 17.04 -17.37 10.21
C PRO A 248 17.10 -18.24 8.94
N HIS A 249 17.41 -19.52 9.08
CA HIS A 249 17.53 -20.44 7.95
C HIS A 249 16.15 -20.79 7.39
N ARG A 250 15.19 -21.12 8.24
CA ARG A 250 13.80 -21.40 7.84
C ARG A 250 13.13 -20.16 7.27
N ARG A 251 13.44 -18.97 7.80
CA ARG A 251 12.98 -17.70 7.26
C ARG A 251 13.48 -17.50 5.84
N ASP A 252 14.79 -17.64 5.61
CA ASP A 252 15.37 -17.52 4.27
C ASP A 252 14.76 -18.53 3.28
N LEU A 253 14.59 -19.79 3.70
CA LEU A 253 13.92 -20.80 2.88
C LEU A 253 12.47 -20.41 2.52
N LEU A 254 11.71 -19.90 3.49
CA LEU A 254 10.34 -19.42 3.27
C LEU A 254 10.31 -18.26 2.27
N LEU A 255 11.15 -17.24 2.47
CA LEU A 255 11.21 -16.07 1.58
C LEU A 255 11.60 -16.48 0.15
N ARG A 256 12.57 -17.39 -0.01
CA ARG A 256 12.96 -17.95 -1.31
C ARG A 256 11.89 -18.83 -1.96
N ALA A 257 11.08 -19.52 -1.17
CA ALA A 257 9.96 -20.31 -1.67
C ALA A 257 8.86 -19.40 -2.23
N ILE A 258 8.45 -18.36 -1.47
CA ILE A 258 7.47 -17.37 -1.93
C ILE A 258 7.96 -16.69 -3.22
N ARG A 259 9.22 -16.24 -3.24
CA ARG A 259 9.81 -15.54 -4.39
C ARG A 259 9.86 -16.37 -5.67
N ARG A 260 9.92 -17.71 -5.60
CA ARG A 260 9.89 -18.57 -6.81
C ARG A 260 8.56 -18.53 -7.54
N VAL A 261 7.47 -18.21 -6.85
CA VAL A 261 6.10 -18.30 -7.37
C VAL A 261 5.35 -16.98 -7.26
N GLU A 262 6.01 -15.89 -6.86
CA GLU A 262 5.37 -14.60 -6.56
C GLU A 262 4.65 -13.97 -7.76
N ALA A 263 5.09 -14.27 -8.98
CA ALA A 263 4.51 -13.72 -10.22
C ALA A 263 3.52 -14.68 -10.91
N GLU A 264 3.29 -15.87 -10.36
CA GLU A 264 2.43 -16.88 -10.98
C GLU A 264 0.96 -16.44 -10.90
N PRO A 265 0.29 -16.16 -12.04
CA PRO A 265 -1.07 -15.60 -12.04
C PRO A 265 -2.09 -16.47 -11.29
N SER A 266 -1.94 -17.80 -11.37
CA SER A 266 -2.83 -18.74 -10.68
C SER A 266 -2.70 -18.70 -9.15
N LEU A 267 -1.63 -18.08 -8.61
CA LEU A 267 -1.35 -18.03 -7.18
C LEU A 267 -1.51 -16.64 -6.55
N LEU A 268 -1.69 -15.58 -7.34
CA LEU A 268 -1.83 -14.21 -6.82
C LEU A 268 -2.97 -14.05 -5.82
N GLY A 269 -4.09 -14.75 -6.03
CA GLY A 269 -5.25 -14.71 -5.15
C GLY A 269 -5.00 -15.32 -3.76
N MET A 270 -3.97 -16.14 -3.61
CA MET A 270 -3.57 -16.78 -2.34
C MET A 270 -2.72 -15.87 -1.45
N SER A 271 -2.36 -14.67 -1.91
CA SER A 271 -1.67 -13.67 -1.12
C SER A 271 -2.66 -12.68 -0.54
N GLU A 272 -2.51 -12.29 0.72
CA GLU A 272 -3.35 -11.23 1.31
C GLU A 272 -3.12 -9.91 0.59
N HIS A 273 -1.86 -9.56 0.39
CA HIS A 273 -1.48 -8.39 -0.40
C HIS A 273 -0.84 -8.81 -1.71
N VAL A 274 -1.16 -8.06 -2.76
CA VAL A 274 -0.41 -8.02 -4.01
C VAL A 274 0.24 -6.66 -4.15
N LEU A 275 1.43 -6.62 -4.75
CA LEU A 275 2.20 -5.41 -4.98
C LEU A 275 2.40 -5.24 -6.50
N LEU A 276 1.85 -4.16 -7.04
CA LEU A 276 2.07 -3.75 -8.41
C LEU A 276 3.31 -2.86 -8.49
N ILE A 277 4.22 -3.19 -9.39
CA ILE A 277 5.31 -2.32 -9.85
C ILE A 277 4.92 -1.78 -11.23
N ALA A 278 4.88 -0.45 -11.37
CA ALA A 278 4.59 0.20 -12.65
C ALA A 278 5.50 1.42 -12.86
N HIS A 279 5.69 1.82 -14.11
CA HIS A 279 6.55 2.95 -14.47
C HIS A 279 5.74 4.07 -15.12
N LYS A 280 6.16 5.32 -14.88
CA LYS A 280 5.74 6.44 -15.70
C LYS A 280 6.50 6.40 -17.03
N PRO A 281 5.83 6.41 -18.19
CA PRO A 281 6.51 6.46 -19.47
C PRO A 281 7.47 7.66 -19.58
N THR A 282 8.63 7.45 -20.18
CA THR A 282 9.46 8.56 -20.66
C THR A 282 8.82 9.13 -21.93
N PRO A 283 8.70 10.46 -22.09
CA PRO A 283 8.35 11.06 -23.37
C PRO A 283 9.29 10.51 -24.45
N ASP A 284 8.73 9.96 -25.53
CA ASP A 284 9.53 9.37 -26.60
C ASP A 284 10.54 10.40 -27.15
N SER A 285 11.82 10.01 -27.28
CA SER A 285 12.85 10.82 -27.91
C SER A 285 12.68 10.96 -29.43
N THR A 286 11.65 10.35 -30.01
CA THR A 286 11.39 10.31 -31.46
C THR A 286 10.65 11.52 -32.01
N ALA A 287 10.07 12.39 -31.16
CA ALA A 287 9.44 13.63 -31.61
C ALA A 287 10.46 14.69 -32.11
N ALA A 288 11.77 14.47 -31.96
CA ALA A 288 12.82 15.40 -32.40
C ALA A 288 13.37 15.13 -33.81
N LYS A 289 12.86 14.13 -34.54
CA LYS A 289 13.38 13.76 -35.88
C LYS A 289 12.47 14.11 -37.07
N GLU A 290 11.28 14.68 -36.86
CA GLU A 290 10.37 15.07 -37.96
C GLU A 290 10.35 16.59 -38.25
N THR A 291 11.39 17.33 -37.87
CA THR A 291 11.48 18.78 -38.20
C THR A 291 12.85 19.21 -38.72
N ARG A 292 13.52 18.37 -39.50
CA ARG A 292 14.68 18.79 -40.29
C ARG A 292 14.53 18.41 -41.75
#